data_AF-A0A0M8MV63-F1
#
_entry.id   AF-A0A0M8MV63-F1
#
_cell.length_a   1.000
_cell.length_b   1.000
_cell.length_c   1.000
_cell.angle_alpha   90.00
_cell.angle_beta   90.00
_cell.angle_gamma   90.00
#
_symmetry.space_group_name_H-M   'P 1'
#
loop_
_entity.id
_entity.type
_entity.pdbx_description
1 polymer ?
#
loop_
_entity_poly.entity_id
_entity_poly.type
_entity_poly.pdbx_seq_one_letter_code
_entity_poly.pdbx_strand_id
1 'polypeptide(L)'
;MDTQQALPLGFAACVIVAVVTWVFWPRSSPKSKATGAYDPKTGIGRGAPGFQTNVTRVALPAELVARIRAGEEVSAEEITAAQERVAKGLLQQPKENDWLPATSSAPKKKSNKARRSKK
;
A
#
# COMPACT_ATOMS: atom_id res chain seq x y z
N MET A 1 -29.92 -43.44 10.06
CA MET A 1 -30.54 -42.63 11.12
C MET A 1 -29.63 -41.46 11.38
N ASP A 2 -30.17 -40.29 11.08
CA ASP A 2 -29.46 -39.04 10.85
C ASP A 2 -28.74 -38.58 12.11
N THR A 3 -27.45 -38.28 11.97
CA THR A 3 -26.67 -37.61 13.01
C THR A 3 -27.11 -36.15 13.08
N GLN A 4 -28.20 -35.88 13.80
CA GLN A 4 -28.56 -34.56 14.30
C GLN A 4 -27.43 -34.09 15.23
N GLN A 5 -26.39 -33.50 14.65
CA GLN A 5 -25.43 -32.69 15.37
C GLN A 5 -26.19 -31.46 15.86
N ALA A 6 -26.69 -31.54 17.08
CA ALA A 6 -27.18 -30.40 17.83
C ALA A 6 -26.04 -29.38 17.93
N LEU A 7 -26.06 -28.38 17.05
CA LEU A 7 -25.22 -27.20 17.19
C LEU A 7 -25.53 -26.64 18.58
N PRO A 8 -24.57 -26.62 19.52
CA PRO A 8 -24.84 -26.16 20.86
C PRO A 8 -25.34 -24.73 20.74
N LEU A 9 -26.49 -24.43 21.36
CA LEU A 9 -27.17 -23.13 21.28
C LEU A 9 -26.22 -21.94 21.51
N GLY A 10 -25.14 -22.14 22.28
CA GLY A 10 -24.06 -21.17 22.47
C GLY A 10 -23.31 -20.79 21.17
N PHE A 11 -23.08 -21.72 20.25
CA PHE A 11 -22.40 -21.45 18.99
C PHE A 11 -23.29 -20.60 18.06
N ALA A 12 -24.59 -20.91 18.00
CA ALA A 12 -25.55 -20.10 17.26
C ALA A 12 -25.64 -18.67 17.81
N ALA A 13 -25.67 -18.52 19.15
CA ALA A 13 -25.65 -17.20 19.79
C ALA A 13 -24.35 -16.42 19.51
N CYS A 14 -23.19 -17.08 19.54
CA CYS A 14 -21.91 -16.44 19.22
C CYS A 14 -21.83 -15.99 17.76
N VAL A 15 -22.34 -16.78 16.80
CA VAL A 15 -22.37 -16.40 15.38
C VAL A 15 -23.28 -15.19 15.17
N ILE A 16 -24.44 -15.15 15.82
CA ILE A 16 -25.35 -14.00 15.72
C ILE A 16 -24.69 -12.73 16.28
N VAL A 17 -24.06 -12.80 17.45
CA VAL A 17 -23.35 -11.65 18.04
C VAL A 17 -22.17 -11.20 17.17
N ALA A 18 -21.43 -12.13 16.56
CA ALA A 18 -20.33 -11.81 15.63
C ALA A 18 -20.85 -11.11 14.37
N VAL A 19 -21.99 -11.53 13.82
CA VAL A 19 -22.60 -10.89 12.65
C VAL A 19 -23.13 -9.51 13.00
N VAL A 20 -23.84 -9.36 14.13
CA VAL A 20 -24.37 -8.07 14.55
C VAL A 20 -23.25 -7.08 14.83
N THR A 21 -22.17 -7.51 15.51
CA THR A 21 -21.00 -6.65 15.71
C THR A 21 -20.28 -6.36 14.40
N TRP A 22 -20.18 -7.29 13.45
CA TRP A 22 -19.55 -7.01 12.15
C TRP A 22 -20.36 -6.05 11.27
N VAL A 23 -21.70 -6.17 11.25
CA VAL A 23 -22.59 -5.30 10.48
C VAL A 23 -22.72 -3.91 11.12
N PHE A 24 -22.79 -3.86 12.45
CA PHE A 24 -23.10 -2.63 13.18
C PHE A 24 -21.86 -1.87 13.66
N TRP A 25 -20.67 -2.49 13.67
CA TRP A 25 -19.46 -1.74 14.00
C TRP A 25 -19.06 -0.87 12.81
N PRO A 26 -19.00 0.47 12.96
CA PRO A 26 -18.56 1.34 11.90
C PRO A 26 -17.13 0.93 11.56
N ARG A 27 -16.94 0.43 10.34
CA ARG A 27 -15.64 0.11 9.75
C ARG A 27 -14.87 1.42 9.67
N SER A 28 -14.26 1.83 10.79
CA SER A 28 -13.36 2.97 10.86
C SER A 28 -12.17 2.64 9.98
N SER A 29 -12.29 3.03 8.72
CA SER A 29 -11.15 3.10 7.82
C SER A 29 -10.13 4.00 8.51
N PRO A 30 -8.87 3.54 8.66
CA PRO A 30 -7.84 4.40 9.20
C PRO A 30 -7.75 5.61 8.28
N LYS A 31 -8.16 6.79 8.76
CA LYS A 31 -8.00 8.04 8.04
C LYS A 31 -6.51 8.20 7.77
N SER A 32 -6.09 7.91 6.55
CA SER A 32 -4.73 8.18 6.11
C SER A 32 -4.47 9.64 6.38
N LYS A 33 -3.37 9.95 7.07
CA LYS A 33 -2.94 11.33 7.35
C LYS A 33 -2.56 12.00 6.02
N ALA A 34 -3.57 12.42 5.26
CA ALA A 34 -3.38 13.31 4.13
C ALA A 34 -2.85 14.62 4.71
N THR A 35 -1.62 14.98 4.33
CA THR A 35 -1.03 16.27 4.68
C THR A 35 -2.04 17.38 4.40
N GLY A 36 -2.26 18.25 5.38
CA GLY A 36 -3.42 19.14 5.47
C GLY A 36 -3.65 20.08 4.29
N ALA A 37 -4.88 20.59 4.21
CA ALA A 37 -5.29 21.64 3.28
C ALA A 37 -4.42 22.90 3.43
N TYR A 38 -4.31 23.68 2.37
CA TYR A 38 -3.55 24.93 2.34
C TYR A 38 -4.08 25.94 3.36
N ASP A 39 -3.18 26.43 4.21
CA ASP A 39 -3.44 27.53 5.12
C ASP A 39 -2.87 28.84 4.55
N PRO A 40 -3.72 29.81 4.15
CA PRO A 40 -3.27 31.05 3.53
C PRO A 40 -2.47 31.96 4.47
N LYS A 41 -2.54 31.76 5.79
CA LYS A 41 -1.81 32.59 6.76
C LYS A 41 -0.36 32.13 6.94
N THR A 42 -0.13 30.82 6.89
CA THR A 42 1.20 30.24 7.03
C THR A 42 1.88 29.98 5.68
N GLY A 43 1.09 29.95 4.60
CA GLY A 43 1.57 29.56 3.26
C GLY A 43 1.88 28.07 3.15
N ILE A 44 1.52 27.28 4.16
CA ILE A 44 1.84 25.86 4.27
C ILE A 44 0.59 25.03 3.97
N GLY A 45 0.76 23.98 3.18
CA GLY A 45 -0.27 22.97 2.92
C GLY A 45 -0.54 22.77 1.43
N ARG A 46 -1.46 21.84 1.12
CA ARG A 46 -1.80 21.48 -0.25
C ARG A 46 -2.91 22.38 -0.80
N GLY A 47 -2.71 22.96 -1.98
CA GLY A 47 -3.70 23.83 -2.63
C GLY A 47 -3.33 25.32 -2.65
N ALA A 48 -2.03 25.66 -2.61
CA ALA A 48 -1.59 27.04 -2.71
C ALA A 48 -2.17 27.72 -3.98
N PRO A 49 -2.76 28.92 -3.86
CA PRO A 49 -3.30 29.66 -5.01
C PRO A 49 -2.22 29.85 -6.08
N GLY A 50 -2.56 29.52 -7.33
CA GLY A 50 -1.64 29.62 -8.47
C GLY A 50 -0.67 28.45 -8.66
N PHE A 51 -0.67 27.43 -7.77
CA PHE A 51 0.12 26.22 -7.94
C PHE A 51 -0.75 24.98 -8.12
N GLN A 52 -0.49 24.20 -9.16
CA GLN A 52 -1.11 22.88 -9.32
C GLN A 52 -0.53 21.93 -8.27
N THR A 53 -1.32 21.61 -7.26
CA THR A 53 -0.96 20.67 -6.19
C THR A 53 -1.75 19.37 -6.34
N ASN A 54 -1.44 18.35 -5.53
CA ASN A 54 -2.07 17.02 -5.62
C ASN A 54 -1.85 16.26 -6.94
N VAL A 55 -0.74 16.51 -7.63
CA VAL A 55 -0.37 15.71 -8.79
C VAL A 55 -0.04 14.28 -8.37
N THR A 56 -0.62 13.30 -9.06
CA THR A 56 -0.38 11.88 -8.79
C THR A 56 1.05 11.53 -9.15
N ARG A 57 1.77 10.89 -8.23
CA ARG A 57 3.09 10.32 -8.54
C ARG A 57 2.90 9.09 -9.39
N VAL A 58 3.46 9.11 -10.58
CA VAL A 58 3.43 7.99 -11.53
C VAL A 58 4.72 7.18 -11.37
N ALA A 59 4.60 5.86 -11.28
CA ALA A 59 5.76 4.98 -11.24
C ALA A 59 6.40 4.90 -12.64
N LEU A 60 7.70 5.21 -12.72
CA LEU A 60 8.47 5.14 -13.96
C LEU A 60 9.29 3.85 -14.03
N PRO A 61 9.47 3.26 -15.23
CA PRO A 61 10.38 2.14 -15.45
C PRO A 61 11.83 2.49 -15.06
N ALA A 62 12.56 1.52 -14.50
CA ALA A 62 13.91 1.74 -13.94
C ALA A 62 14.93 2.26 -14.97
N GLU A 63 14.82 1.85 -16.23
CA GLU A 63 15.68 2.33 -17.33
C GLU A 63 15.53 3.84 -17.54
N LEU A 64 14.29 4.33 -17.60
CA LEU A 64 14.01 5.75 -17.76
C LEU A 64 14.43 6.55 -16.53
N VAL A 65 14.30 5.98 -15.33
CA VAL A 65 14.80 6.62 -14.10
C VAL A 65 16.31 6.82 -14.15
N ALA A 66 17.06 5.84 -14.67
CA ALA A 66 18.52 5.97 -14.82
C ALA A 66 18.89 7.07 -15.83
N ARG A 67 18.20 7.12 -16.97
CA ARG A 67 18.42 8.15 -18.01
C ARG A 67 18.10 9.56 -17.53
N ILE A 68 16.94 9.74 -16.89
CA ILE A 68 16.55 11.02 -16.29
C ILE A 68 17.56 11.45 -15.23
N ARG A 69 18.06 10.50 -14.43
CA ARG A 69 19.09 10.78 -13.41
C ARG A 69 20.44 11.16 -14.03
N ALA A 70 20.77 10.61 -15.19
CA ALA A 70 21.95 10.96 -15.97
C ALA A 70 21.83 12.34 -16.68
N GLY A 71 20.63 12.92 -16.71
CA GLY A 71 20.36 14.22 -17.34
C GLY A 71 19.97 14.11 -18.82
N GLU A 72 19.62 12.93 -19.30
CA GLU A 72 19.06 12.77 -20.65
C GLU A 72 17.61 13.27 -20.71
N GLU A 73 17.25 13.96 -21.80
CA GLU A 73 15.87 14.38 -22.06
C GLU A 73 15.03 13.18 -22.49
N VAL A 74 14.07 12.79 -21.67
CA VAL A 74 13.13 11.69 -21.94
C VAL A 74 11.75 12.26 -22.24
N SER A 75 11.17 11.88 -23.38
CA SER A 75 9.89 12.42 -23.83
C SER A 75 8.69 11.75 -23.15
N ALA A 76 7.53 12.41 -23.16
CA ALA A 76 6.30 11.87 -22.58
C ALA A 76 5.85 10.58 -23.28
N GLU A 77 6.05 10.50 -24.59
CA GLU A 77 5.71 9.35 -25.43
C GLU A 77 6.62 8.14 -25.12
N GLU A 78 7.89 8.38 -24.79
CA GLU A 78 8.81 7.32 -24.38
C GLU A 78 8.43 6.74 -23.02
N ILE A 79 8.00 7.59 -22.09
CA ILE A 79 7.51 7.19 -20.77
C ILE A 79 6.29 6.27 -20.92
N THR A 80 5.29 6.67 -21.69
CA THR A 80 4.07 5.88 -21.88
C THR A 80 4.37 4.56 -22.58
N ALA A 81 5.18 4.58 -23.65
CA ALA A 81 5.58 3.37 -24.34
C ALA A 81 6.35 2.40 -23.44
N ALA A 82 7.25 2.89 -22.58
CA ALA A 82 7.98 2.07 -21.64
C ALA A 82 7.06 1.51 -20.53
N GLN A 83 6.09 2.30 -20.05
CA GLN A 83 5.07 1.82 -19.11
C GLN A 83 4.21 0.72 -19.70
N GLU A 84 3.80 0.83 -20.96
CA GLU A 84 3.06 -0.22 -21.64
C GLU A 84 3.89 -1.51 -21.79
N ARG A 85 5.20 -1.40 -22.08
CA ARG A 85 6.08 -2.56 -22.17
C ARG A 85 6.22 -3.30 -20.83
N VAL A 86 6.34 -2.56 -19.72
CA VAL A 86 6.37 -3.14 -18.38
C VAL A 86 5.01 -3.75 -18.01
N ALA A 87 3.90 -3.07 -18.32
CA ALA A 87 2.55 -3.57 -18.07
C ALA A 87 2.24 -4.86 -18.84
N LYS A 88 2.78 -5.00 -20.07
CA LYS A 88 2.70 -6.23 -20.90
C LYS A 88 3.57 -7.38 -20.35
N GLY A 89 4.25 -7.19 -19.21
CA GLY A 89 4.98 -8.23 -18.49
C GLY A 89 6.32 -8.63 -19.11
N LEU A 90 6.84 -7.81 -20.04
CA LEU A 90 7.93 -8.24 -20.90
C LEU A 90 9.31 -8.25 -20.24
N LEU A 91 9.62 -7.49 -19.18
CA LEU A 91 10.90 -7.67 -18.46
C LEU A 91 10.96 -7.24 -16.98
N GLN A 92 11.54 -8.18 -16.22
CA GLN A 92 12.53 -8.16 -15.13
C GLN A 92 12.30 -7.46 -13.78
N GLN A 93 12.58 -8.28 -12.75
CA GLN A 93 12.52 -7.97 -11.33
C GLN A 93 13.45 -6.80 -10.97
N PRO A 94 13.03 -5.91 -10.05
CA PRO A 94 13.85 -4.81 -9.60
C PRO A 94 15.09 -5.35 -8.87
N LYS A 95 16.28 -5.03 -9.39
CA LYS A 95 17.54 -5.12 -8.64
C LYS A 95 17.45 -4.18 -7.45
N GLU A 96 17.95 -4.64 -6.31
CA GLU A 96 17.87 -3.98 -5.01
C GLU A 96 18.33 -2.51 -5.04
N ASN A 97 17.67 -1.69 -4.23
CA ASN A 97 17.80 -0.24 -4.24
C ASN A 97 19.22 0.23 -3.86
N ASP A 98 20.01 0.65 -4.85
CA ASP A 98 21.32 1.34 -4.69
C ASP A 98 21.23 2.69 -3.93
N TRP A 99 20.02 3.17 -3.64
CA TRP A 99 19.80 4.40 -2.87
C TRP A 99 19.83 4.20 -1.35
N LEU A 100 19.75 2.95 -0.88
CA LEU A 100 19.78 2.65 0.55
C LEU A 100 21.23 2.57 1.03
N PRO A 101 21.66 3.36 2.04
CA PRO A 101 22.94 3.10 2.68
C PRO A 101 22.91 1.70 3.29
N ALA A 102 24.02 0.97 3.21
CA ALA A 102 24.16 -0.43 3.65
C ALA A 102 23.71 -0.70 5.11
N THR A 103 23.53 0.36 5.91
CA THR A 103 23.05 0.31 7.30
C THR A 103 21.54 0.12 7.44
N SER A 104 20.76 0.29 6.37
CA SER A 104 19.29 0.22 6.39
C SER A 104 18.72 -1.13 5.92
N SER A 105 19.54 -1.99 5.33
CA SER A 105 19.17 -3.33 4.85
C SER A 105 19.52 -4.44 5.85
N ALA A 106 19.42 -4.17 7.15
CA ALA A 106 19.54 -5.24 8.14
C ALA A 106 18.38 -6.25 7.93
N PRO A 107 18.67 -7.55 7.66
CA PRO A 107 17.63 -8.53 7.43
C PRO A 107 16.79 -8.68 8.70
N LYS A 108 15.49 -8.38 8.60
CA LYS A 108 14.51 -8.59 9.67
C LYS A 108 14.48 -10.09 9.99
N LYS A 109 15.16 -10.50 11.07
CA LYS A 109 15.12 -11.87 11.61
C LYS A 109 13.65 -12.24 11.86
N LYS A 110 13.10 -13.13 11.02
CA LYS A 110 11.79 -13.74 11.25
C LYS A 110 11.87 -14.51 12.56
N SER A 111 11.37 -13.93 13.65
CA SER A 111 11.17 -14.67 14.88
C SER A 111 10.02 -15.63 14.64
N ASN A 112 10.32 -16.93 14.64
CA ASN A 112 9.33 -17.99 14.69
C ASN A 112 8.58 -17.84 16.01
N LYS A 113 7.43 -17.17 15.98
CA LYS A 113 6.55 -17.09 17.16
C LYS A 113 5.93 -18.46 17.33
N ALA A 114 6.55 -19.22 18.24
CA ALA A 114 6.20 -20.56 18.63
C ALA A 114 4.68 -20.75 18.76
N ARG A 115 4.20 -21.79 18.08
CA ARG A 115 2.99 -22.53 18.43
C ARG A 115 3.01 -22.78 19.94
N ARG A 116 2.22 -22.02 20.70
CA ARG A 116 1.93 -22.35 22.09
C ARG A 116 0.54 -22.95 22.11
N SER A 117 0.48 -24.26 21.88
CA SER A 117 -0.65 -25.09 22.27
C SER A 117 -0.91 -24.86 23.75
N LYS A 118 -2.15 -24.58 24.12
CA LYS A 118 -2.58 -24.83 25.49
C LYS A 118 -3.84 -25.68 25.46
N LYS A 119 -3.63 -26.82 26.13
CA LYS A 119 -4.52 -27.90 26.52
C LYS A 119 -5.72 -27.38 27.29
#